data_AF-A0A7X8XGG5-F1
#
_entry.id   AF-A0A7X8XGG5-F1
#
_cell.length_a   1.000
_cell.length_b   1.000
_cell.length_c   1.000
_cell.angle_alpha   90.00
_cell.angle_beta   90.00
_cell.angle_gamma   90.00
#
_symmetry.space_group_name_H-M   'P 1'
#
loop_
_entity.id
_entity.type
_entity.pdbx_description
1 polymer ?
#
loop_
_entity_poly.entity_id
_entity_poly.type
_entity_poly.pdbx_seq_one_letter_code
_entity_poly.pdbx_strand_id
1 'polypeptide(L)'
;RNLPSLLAYVEKHNKLPKRLVFSLAALISFYEGVQFEGSALKGERDGKTYLIQDDHAILTEFAAFYQGGGSTEEKAERLATSVLSNTGWWGEDLSKVEGLAALVESYLKNIWKKGMQSALKEVL
;
A
#
# COMPACT_ATOMS: atom_id res chain seq x y z
N ARG A 1 -6.77 3.75 -13.43
CA ARG A 1 -7.30 3.39 -12.08
C ARG A 1 -7.75 1.93 -12.11
N ASN A 2 -7.20 1.07 -11.25
CA ASN A 2 -7.56 -0.35 -11.15
C ASN A 2 -8.72 -0.63 -10.18
N LEU A 3 -9.19 0.40 -9.45
CA LEU A 3 -10.24 0.27 -8.44
C LEU A 3 -11.57 -0.25 -9.01
N PRO A 4 -12.11 0.25 -10.14
CA PRO A 4 -13.35 -0.28 -10.69
C PRO A 4 -13.25 -1.79 -11.01
N SER A 5 -12.09 -2.24 -11.49
CA SER A 5 -11.84 -3.65 -11.77
C SER A 5 -11.78 -4.51 -10.50
N LEU A 6 -11.24 -3.97 -9.40
CA LEU A 6 -11.21 -4.67 -8.11
C LEU A 6 -12.62 -4.86 -7.54
N LEU A 7 -13.40 -3.78 -7.48
CA LEU A 7 -14.76 -3.83 -6.94
C LEU A 7 -15.68 -4.72 -7.79
N ALA A 8 -15.64 -4.57 -9.11
CA ALA A 8 -16.42 -5.41 -10.02
C ALA A 8 -16.05 -6.90 -9.90
N TYR A 9 -14.77 -7.23 -9.68
CA TYR A 9 -14.35 -8.62 -9.45
C TYR A 9 -14.92 -9.17 -8.13
N VAL A 10 -14.87 -8.38 -7.06
CA VAL A 10 -15.43 -8.77 -5.75
C VAL A 10 -16.94 -9.00 -5.86
N GLU A 11 -17.66 -8.07 -6.48
CA GLU A 11 -19.10 -8.18 -6.71
C GLU A 11 -19.46 -9.45 -7.51
N LYS A 12 -18.72 -9.72 -8.60
CA LYS A 12 -19.00 -10.85 -9.50
C LYS A 12 -18.62 -12.21 -8.92
N HIS A 13 -17.52 -12.28 -8.18
CA HIS A 13 -16.91 -13.55 -7.77
C HIS A 13 -16.97 -13.81 -6.26
N ASN A 14 -17.44 -12.84 -5.48
CA ASN A 14 -17.44 -12.83 -4.02
C ASN A 14 -16.07 -13.20 -3.42
N LYS A 15 -15.00 -12.76 -4.10
CA LYS A 15 -13.60 -13.09 -3.79
C LYS A 15 -12.69 -11.91 -4.11
N LEU A 16 -11.64 -11.74 -3.32
CA LEU A 16 -10.62 -10.72 -3.58
C LEU A 16 -9.68 -11.17 -4.72
N PRO A 17 -9.41 -10.31 -5.72
CA PRO A 17 -8.43 -10.60 -6.76
C PRO A 17 -7.00 -10.47 -6.20
N LYS A 18 -6.46 -11.56 -5.64
CA LYS A 18 -5.17 -11.60 -4.91
C LYS A 18 -4.03 -10.80 -5.56
N ARG A 19 -3.84 -10.94 -6.88
CA ARG A 19 -2.78 -10.24 -7.63
C ARG A 19 -2.98 -8.73 -7.68
N LEU A 20 -4.23 -8.25 -7.79
CA LEU A 20 -4.54 -6.82 -7.74
C LEU A 20 -4.35 -6.27 -6.32
N VAL A 21 -4.76 -7.02 -5.30
CA VAL A 21 -4.55 -6.63 -3.90
C VAL A 21 -3.06 -6.58 -3.56
N PHE A 22 -2.27 -7.53 -4.06
CA PHE A 22 -0.81 -7.50 -3.92
C PHE A 22 -0.20 -6.30 -4.64
N SER A 23 -0.65 -5.97 -5.85
CA SER A 23 -0.20 -4.77 -6.57
C SER A 23 -0.49 -3.49 -5.77
N LEU A 24 -1.61 -3.42 -5.06
CA LEU A 24 -1.93 -2.29 -4.18
C LEU A 24 -0.97 -2.25 -2.97
N ALA A 25 -0.73 -3.38 -2.31
CA ALA A 25 0.23 -3.46 -1.21
C ALA A 25 1.66 -3.09 -1.65
N ALA A 26 2.08 -3.53 -2.84
CA ALA A 26 3.38 -3.19 -3.41
C ALA A 26 3.49 -1.69 -3.71
N LEU A 27 2.41 -1.06 -4.19
CA LEU A 27 2.37 0.38 -4.40
C LEU A 27 2.47 1.14 -3.07
N ILE A 28 1.74 0.71 -2.04
CA ILE A 28 1.83 1.30 -0.70
C ILE A 28 3.28 1.20 -0.19
N SER A 29 3.88 0.01 -0.27
CA SER A 29 5.28 -0.23 0.13
C SER A 29 6.28 0.62 -0.66
N PHE A 30 5.99 1.00 -1.89
CA PHE A 30 6.86 1.84 -2.71
C PHE A 30 6.93 3.28 -2.17
N TYR A 31 5.87 3.80 -1.56
CA TYR A 31 5.86 5.12 -0.91
C TYR A 31 6.46 5.13 0.51
N GLU A 32 7.24 4.11 0.87
CA GLU A 32 7.95 4.06 2.15
C GLU A 32 9.04 5.13 2.22
N GLY A 33 8.69 6.28 2.77
CA GLY A 33 9.58 7.42 2.96
C GLY A 33 8.97 8.48 3.87
N VAL A 34 9.81 9.25 4.55
CA VAL A 34 9.38 10.36 5.44
C VAL A 34 10.16 11.65 5.21
N GLN A 35 11.22 11.62 4.40
CA GLN A 35 12.08 12.76 4.11
C GLN A 35 11.88 13.20 2.66
N PHE A 36 11.91 14.51 2.42
CA PHE A 36 11.80 15.07 1.08
C PHE A 36 13.14 15.60 0.59
N GLU A 37 13.34 15.53 -0.73
CA GLU A 37 14.39 16.25 -1.45
C GLU A 37 13.74 17.06 -2.57
N GLY A 38 13.64 18.38 -2.35
CA GLY A 38 12.80 19.24 -3.18
C GLY A 38 11.33 18.80 -3.07
N SER A 39 10.70 18.53 -4.21
CA SER A 39 9.32 18.04 -4.27
C SER A 39 9.20 16.50 -4.26
N ALA A 40 10.32 15.77 -4.20
CA ALA A 40 10.33 14.32 -4.26
C ALA A 40 10.43 13.71 -2.85
N LEU A 41 9.74 12.59 -2.62
CA LEU A 41 9.85 11.81 -1.39
C LEU A 41 11.05 10.85 -1.51
N LYS A 42 11.88 10.76 -0.48
CA LYS A 42 13.00 9.82 -0.42
C LYS A 42 12.51 8.45 0.05
N GLY A 43 12.50 7.50 -0.88
CA GLY A 43 12.32 6.08 -0.58
C GLY A 43 13.65 5.37 -0.40
N GLU A 44 13.63 4.22 0.26
CA GLU A 44 14.80 3.33 0.38
C GLU A 44 14.43 1.92 -0.08
N ARG A 45 15.33 1.29 -0.85
CA ARG A 45 15.22 -0.12 -1.23
C ARG A 45 16.61 -0.73 -1.30
N ASP A 46 16.80 -1.83 -0.58
CA ASP A 46 18.08 -2.56 -0.52
C ASP A 46 19.27 -1.65 -0.16
N GLY A 47 19.07 -0.72 0.79
CA GLY A 47 20.07 0.26 1.21
C GLY A 47 20.37 1.38 0.20
N LYS A 48 19.61 1.46 -0.90
CA LYS A 48 19.73 2.51 -1.91
C LYS A 48 18.55 3.46 -1.81
N THR A 49 18.86 4.74 -1.60
CA THR A 49 17.87 5.81 -1.67
C THR A 49 17.47 6.08 -3.12
N TYR A 50 16.18 6.34 -3.34
CA TYR A 50 15.65 6.79 -4.62
C TYR A 50 14.62 7.91 -4.39
N LEU A 51 14.40 8.73 -5.41
CA LEU A 51 13.44 9.83 -5.38
C LEU A 51 12.12 9.40 -6.01
N ILE A 52 11.05 9.53 -5.24
CA ILE A 52 9.68 9.28 -5.68
C ILE A 52 9.11 10.62 -6.14
N GLN A 53 8.82 10.73 -7.43
CA GLN A 53 8.17 11.89 -8.02
C GLN A 53 6.72 11.55 -8.33
N ASP A 54 5.81 12.25 -7.64
CA ASP A 54 4.38 12.09 -7.79
C ASP A 54 3.68 13.38 -7.35
N ASP A 55 2.35 13.36 -7.32
CA ASP A 55 1.55 14.44 -6.73
C ASP A 55 1.96 14.72 -5.27
N HIS A 56 2.23 15.99 -4.98
CA HIS A 56 2.77 16.39 -3.70
C HIS A 56 1.81 16.13 -2.53
N ALA A 57 0.50 16.20 -2.76
CA ALA A 57 -0.49 15.90 -1.72
C ALA A 57 -0.45 14.41 -1.37
N ILE A 58 -0.38 13.54 -2.39
CA ILE A 58 -0.22 12.09 -2.21
C ILE A 58 1.06 11.77 -1.43
N LEU A 59 2.19 12.35 -1.83
CA LEU A 59 3.47 12.10 -1.15
C LEU A 59 3.45 12.57 0.31
N THR A 60 2.86 13.74 0.58
CA THR A 60 2.75 14.30 1.93
C THR A 60 1.92 13.40 2.84
N GLU A 61 0.81 12.87 2.31
CA GLU A 61 -0.11 12.04 3.06
C GLU A 61 0.48 10.64 3.32
N PHE A 62 1.16 10.04 2.33
CA PHE A 62 1.95 8.83 2.56
C PHE A 62 3.05 9.04 3.61
N ALA A 63 3.81 10.12 3.52
CA ALA A 63 4.84 10.43 4.51
C ALA A 63 4.25 10.52 5.93
N ALA A 64 3.07 11.13 6.09
CA ALA A 64 2.36 11.17 7.37
C ALA A 64 1.96 9.77 7.87
N PHE A 65 1.47 8.89 7.00
CA PHE A 65 1.14 7.50 7.39
C PHE A 65 2.38 6.71 7.85
N TYR A 66 3.53 6.96 7.21
CA TYR A 66 4.79 6.31 7.56
C TYR A 66 5.45 6.89 8.83
N GLN A 67 5.20 8.15 9.19
CA GLN A 67 5.76 8.81 10.38
C GLN A 67 5.37 8.15 11.71
N GLY A 68 4.26 7.40 11.76
CA GLY A 68 3.78 6.78 13.00
C GLY A 68 4.69 5.71 13.62
N GLY A 69 5.76 5.28 12.93
CA GLY A 69 6.71 4.30 13.45
C GLY A 69 6.07 2.96 13.83
N GLY A 70 6.63 2.29 14.85
CA GLY A 70 6.14 1.02 15.39
C GLY A 70 6.77 -0.22 14.77
N SER A 71 6.34 -1.38 15.25
CA SER A 71 6.66 -2.69 14.69
C SER A 71 6.19 -2.82 13.24
N THR A 72 6.67 -3.87 12.55
CA THR A 72 6.23 -4.17 11.18
C THR A 72 4.72 -4.40 11.10
N GLU A 73 4.16 -5.00 12.15
CA GLU A 73 2.74 -5.31 12.31
C GLU A 73 1.92 -4.02 12.44
N GLU A 74 2.25 -3.16 13.40
CA GLU A 74 1.54 -1.88 13.64
C GLU A 74 1.63 -0.96 12.42
N LYS A 75 2.80 -0.93 11.75
CA LYS A 75 3.00 -0.18 10.52
C LYS A 75 2.12 -0.70 9.37
N ALA A 76 2.03 -2.02 9.20
CA ALA A 76 1.22 -2.63 8.14
C ALA A 76 -0.27 -2.36 8.34
N GLU A 77 -0.77 -2.52 9.58
CA GLU A 77 -2.18 -2.30 9.92
C GLU A 77 -2.57 -0.84 9.68
N ARG A 78 -1.75 0.10 10.17
CA ARG A 78 -1.95 1.53 9.98
C ARG A 78 -2.00 1.90 8.50
N LEU A 79 -1.03 1.47 7.71
CA LEU A 79 -0.98 1.79 6.28
C LEU A 79 -2.14 1.16 5.50
N ALA A 80 -2.46 -0.11 5.75
CA ALA A 80 -3.59 -0.77 5.12
C ALA A 80 -4.91 -0.03 5.42
N THR A 81 -5.12 0.34 6.69
CA THR A 81 -6.34 1.04 7.11
C THR A 81 -6.40 2.45 6.56
N SER A 82 -5.35 3.26 6.78
CA SER A 82 -5.33 4.67 6.39
C SER A 82 -5.41 4.87 4.87
N VAL A 83 -4.74 4.01 4.08
CA VAL A 83 -4.82 4.10 2.62
C VAL A 83 -6.21 3.69 2.13
N LEU A 84 -6.75 2.57 2.61
CA LEU A 84 -8.03 2.06 2.11
C LEU A 84 -9.24 2.91 2.55
N SER A 85 -9.19 3.52 3.73
CA SER A 85 -10.27 4.38 4.22
C SER A 85 -10.21 5.82 3.70
N ASN A 86 -9.19 6.17 2.90
CA ASN A 86 -9.06 7.50 2.32
C ASN A 86 -10.09 7.75 1.20
N THR A 87 -11.27 8.22 1.60
CA THR A 87 -12.36 8.55 0.68
C THR A 87 -11.99 9.68 -0.30
N GLY A 88 -11.01 10.53 0.01
CA GLY A 88 -10.52 11.54 -0.93
C GLY A 88 -9.82 10.92 -2.14
N TRP A 89 -9.13 9.80 -1.95
CA TRP A 89 -8.43 9.08 -3.04
C TRP A 89 -9.34 8.14 -3.81
N TRP A 90 -10.29 7.51 -3.13
CA TRP A 90 -11.09 6.43 -3.69
C TRP A 90 -12.52 6.84 -4.07
N GLY A 91 -13.05 7.89 -3.45
CA GLY A 91 -14.47 8.27 -3.51
C GLY A 91 -15.37 7.44 -2.59
N GLU A 92 -14.84 6.37 -2.00
CA GLU A 92 -15.52 5.48 -1.05
C GLU A 92 -14.51 4.93 -0.03
N ASP A 93 -15.01 4.30 1.04
CA ASP A 93 -14.17 3.68 2.06
C ASP A 93 -13.95 2.20 1.72
N LEU A 94 -12.79 1.90 1.15
CA LEU A 94 -12.44 0.54 0.73
C LEU A 94 -12.10 -0.38 1.90
N SER A 95 -11.85 0.16 3.10
CA SER A 95 -11.60 -0.68 4.28
C SER A 95 -12.84 -1.49 4.67
N LYS A 96 -14.02 -1.07 4.20
CA LYS A 96 -15.30 -1.78 4.37
C LYS A 96 -15.46 -3.00 3.47
N VAL A 97 -14.60 -3.18 2.46
CA VAL A 97 -14.61 -4.39 1.64
C VAL A 97 -14.06 -5.54 2.48
N GLU A 98 -14.89 -6.55 2.71
CA GLU A 98 -14.57 -7.67 3.60
C GLU A 98 -13.23 -8.32 3.24
N GLY A 99 -12.33 -8.39 4.23
CA GLY A 99 -11.01 -8.99 4.10
C GLY A 99 -9.97 -8.20 3.29
N LEU A 100 -10.32 -7.08 2.65
CA LEU A 100 -9.38 -6.32 1.82
C LEU A 100 -8.24 -5.73 2.65
N ALA A 101 -8.56 -5.03 3.74
CA ALA A 101 -7.55 -4.44 4.63
C ALA A 101 -6.60 -5.50 5.20
N ALA A 102 -7.15 -6.60 5.71
CA ALA A 102 -6.36 -7.71 6.25
C ALA A 102 -5.44 -8.34 5.18
N LEU A 103 -5.90 -8.44 3.92
CA LEU A 103 -5.09 -8.99 2.84
C LEU A 103 -3.98 -8.03 2.40
N VAL A 104 -4.27 -6.72 2.33
CA VAL A 104 -3.23 -5.69 2.07
C VAL A 104 -2.18 -5.69 3.17
N GLU A 105 -2.61 -5.69 4.43
CA GLU A 105 -1.72 -5.77 5.60
C GLU A 105 -0.82 -7.01 5.54
N SER A 106 -1.41 -8.18 5.24
CA SER A 106 -0.67 -9.43 5.08
C SER A 106 0.41 -9.33 4.00
N TYR A 107 0.08 -8.75 2.85
CA TYR A 107 1.05 -8.56 1.76
C TYR A 107 2.13 -7.53 2.09
N LEU A 108 1.82 -6.44 2.78
CA LEU A 108 2.82 -5.49 3.28
C LEU A 108 3.82 -6.19 4.20
N LYS A 109 3.34 -6.97 5.16
CA LYS A 109 4.19 -7.77 6.06
C LYS A 109 5.09 -8.73 5.28
N ASN A 110 4.56 -9.40 4.26
CA ASN A 110 5.35 -10.32 3.44
C ASN A 110 6.42 -9.58 2.62
N ILE A 111 6.09 -8.44 2.02
CA ILE A 111 7.04 -7.63 1.25
C ILE A 111 8.21 -7.19 2.13
N TRP A 112 7.93 -6.66 3.33
CA TRP A 112 8.99 -6.17 4.22
C TRP A 112 9.82 -7.28 4.88
N LYS A 113 9.20 -8.42 5.23
CA LYS A 113 9.92 -9.53 5.90
C LYS A 113 10.69 -10.42 4.94
N LYS A 114 10.18 -10.65 3.72
CA LYS A 114 10.72 -11.63 2.77
C LYS A 114 11.35 -10.98 1.53
N GLY A 115 11.14 -9.68 1.33
CA GLY A 115 11.49 -8.97 0.11
C GLY A 115 10.45 -9.14 -1.01
N MET A 116 10.42 -8.15 -1.90
CA MET A 116 9.43 -8.04 -2.99
C MET A 116 9.39 -9.28 -3.89
N GLN A 117 10.55 -9.83 -4.28
CA GLN A 117 10.62 -10.98 -5.19
C GLN A 117 10.02 -12.25 -4.56
N SER A 118 10.35 -12.53 -3.30
CA SER A 118 9.82 -13.68 -2.57
C SER A 118 8.32 -13.53 -2.34
N ALA A 119 7.87 -12.34 -1.94
CA ALA A 119 6.46 -12.05 -1.73
C ALA A 119 5.63 -12.20 -3.01
N LEU A 120 6.15 -11.76 -4.17
CA LEU A 120 5.47 -11.92 -5.46
C LEU A 120 5.30 -13.41 -5.83
N LYS A 121 6.32 -14.25 -5.60
CA LYS A 121 6.24 -15.69 -5.89
C LYS A 121 5.14 -16.41 -5.10
N GLU A 122 4.83 -15.95 -3.90
CA GLU A 122 3.74 -16.51 -3.07
C GLU A 122 2.33 -16.13 -3.55
N VAL A 123 2.22 -15.16 -4.47
CA VAL A 123 0.95 -14.64 -5.00
C VAL A 123 0.67 -15.14 -6.43
N LEU A 124 1.69 -15.65 -7.13
CA LEU A 124 1.59 -16.20 -8.48
C LEU A 124 0.87 -17.54 -8.50
#